data_AF-D1B1S1-F1
#
_entry.id   AF-D1B1S1-F1
#
_cell.length_a   1.000
_cell.length_b   1.000
_cell.length_c   1.000
_cell.angle_alpha   90.00
_cell.angle_beta   90.00
_cell.angle_gamma   90.00
#
_symmetry.space_group_name_H-M   'P 1'
#
loop_
_entity.id
_entity.type
_entity.pdbx_description
1 polymer ?
#
loop_
_entity_poly.entity_id
_entity_poly.type
_entity_poly.pdbx_seq_one_letter_code
_entity_poly.pdbx_strand_id
1 'polypeptide(L)'
;MECSYFGKCGSCTLYALDYQAQVAHKKTAIKTLFEPLHVKEFTFFESACEHYRGRAEFRIWKEGEKIHYAMGAMDKKRAVCIDACPKVEERIDTLMPKLLKAIEGVDVLRERIFAIEFLSSSEHLLVTLIYHKPLDKAWEKEAKKLEEVFNIFVIGRSRGIKKVLSQDFIEERFALEAKSYRYHIIEGGFSQPNRTMNQTMIGWVLSHLESCEDLLELYCGYGNFTLPMAGKFNKVLATEISKTSIASALKNCELNDVSNITFLRLSAEELTSALNKERTFNRLAGMNLDDYAFSHVFVDPPRSGMDEKSLAFISRFENIIYISCNPQTLKRDLEVLCQNYTIEHFALFDQFPNTEHLESGVILKRH
;
A
#
# COMPACT_ATOMS: atom_id res chain seq x y z
N MET A 1 -7.34 20.52 7.68
CA MET A 1 -7.88 20.30 6.33
C MET A 1 -9.20 21.00 6.16
N GLU A 2 -9.40 21.75 5.08
CA GLU A 2 -10.70 22.35 4.74
C GLU A 2 -11.32 21.62 3.55
N CYS A 3 -12.54 21.12 3.68
CA CYS A 3 -13.22 20.39 2.60
C CYS A 3 -14.73 20.70 2.60
N SER A 4 -15.24 21.18 1.46
CA SER A 4 -16.66 21.51 1.25
C SER A 4 -17.61 20.31 1.33
N TYR A 5 -17.05 19.09 1.36
CA TYR A 5 -17.79 17.82 1.38
C TYR A 5 -17.78 17.10 2.73
N PHE A 6 -17.22 17.70 3.78
CA PHE A 6 -17.31 17.15 5.13
C PHE A 6 -18.75 16.92 5.58
N GLY A 7 -18.99 15.83 6.31
CA GLY A 7 -20.32 15.36 6.69
C GLY A 7 -21.20 14.83 5.54
N LYS A 8 -20.78 14.99 4.27
CA LYS A 8 -21.49 14.46 3.10
C LYS A 8 -20.76 13.25 2.51
N CYS A 9 -19.48 13.41 2.21
CA CYS A 9 -18.63 12.36 1.65
C CYS A 9 -18.18 11.39 2.74
N GLY A 10 -18.32 10.09 2.50
CA GLY A 10 -17.93 9.01 3.43
C GLY A 10 -16.42 8.77 3.56
N SER A 11 -15.60 9.59 2.90
CA SER A 11 -14.14 9.41 2.83
C SER A 11 -13.38 9.87 4.07
N CYS A 12 -13.93 10.81 4.83
CA CYS A 12 -13.30 11.42 5.99
C CYS A 12 -14.32 11.36 7.12
N THR A 13 -14.13 10.47 8.09
CA THR A 13 -15.10 10.19 9.17
C THR A 13 -14.84 11.01 10.43
N LEU A 14 -13.61 11.48 10.63
CA LEU A 14 -13.21 12.30 11.79
C LEU A 14 -13.24 13.80 11.49
N TYR A 15 -14.05 14.23 10.52
CA TYR A 15 -14.06 15.61 10.00
C TYR A 15 -14.47 16.68 11.04
N ALA A 16 -15.09 16.28 12.15
CA ALA A 16 -15.50 17.20 13.23
C ALA A 16 -14.36 17.50 14.21
N LEU A 17 -13.24 16.78 14.12
CA LEU A 17 -12.07 16.95 14.96
C LEU A 17 -10.96 17.63 14.17
N ASP A 18 -10.29 18.62 14.78
CA ASP A 18 -9.00 19.08 14.27
C ASP A 18 -7.96 17.95 14.33
N TYR A 19 -6.84 18.11 13.62
CA TYR A 19 -5.89 17.03 13.47
C TYR A 19 -5.30 16.54 14.80
N GLN A 20 -5.00 17.44 15.73
CA GLN A 20 -4.43 17.05 17.03
C GLN A 20 -5.48 16.34 17.91
N ALA A 21 -6.74 16.74 17.83
CA ALA A 21 -7.85 16.02 18.45
C ALA A 21 -8.04 14.63 17.83
N GLN A 22 -7.86 14.45 16.51
CA GLN A 22 -7.86 13.14 15.86
C GLN A 22 -6.73 12.25 16.38
N VAL A 23 -5.52 12.79 16.49
CA VAL A 23 -4.36 12.07 17.04
C VAL A 23 -4.65 11.62 18.48
N ALA A 24 -5.16 12.51 19.33
CA ALA A 24 -5.52 12.18 20.72
C ALA A 24 -6.61 11.09 20.80
N HIS A 25 -7.64 11.19 19.95
CA HIS A 25 -8.71 10.19 19.84
C HIS A 25 -8.15 8.82 19.46
N LYS A 26 -7.31 8.74 18.41
CA LYS A 26 -6.69 7.48 17.95
C LYS A 26 -5.76 6.88 19.02
N LYS A 27 -4.92 7.70 19.65
CA LYS A 27 -4.04 7.24 20.75
C LYS A 27 -4.84 6.64 21.90
N THR A 28 -5.94 7.30 22.29
CA THR A 28 -6.82 6.81 23.37
C THR A 28 -7.46 5.48 22.98
N ALA A 29 -8.01 5.38 21.76
CA ALA A 29 -8.63 4.15 21.27
C ALA A 29 -7.67 2.96 21.25
N ILE A 30 -6.42 3.15 20.80
CA ILE A 30 -5.40 2.10 20.80
C ILE A 30 -4.97 1.72 22.21
N LYS A 31 -4.75 2.71 23.09
CA LYS A 31 -4.40 2.42 24.48
C LYS A 31 -5.44 1.52 25.16
N THR A 32 -6.73 1.82 24.96
CA THR A 32 -7.82 0.97 25.47
C THR A 32 -7.84 -0.40 24.78
N LEU A 33 -7.65 -0.46 23.46
CA LEU A 33 -7.70 -1.70 22.71
C LEU A 33 -6.62 -2.71 23.16
N PHE A 34 -5.40 -2.25 23.41
CA PHE A 34 -4.26 -3.09 23.78
C PHE A 34 -4.00 -3.17 25.29
N GLU A 35 -4.87 -2.59 26.13
CA GLU A 35 -4.80 -2.69 27.60
C GLU A 35 -4.66 -4.14 28.10
N PRO A 36 -5.40 -5.14 27.57
CA PRO A 36 -5.26 -6.54 28.01
C PRO A 36 -3.89 -7.17 27.73
N LEU A 37 -3.12 -6.60 26.80
CA LEU A 37 -1.77 -7.05 26.44
C LEU A 37 -0.68 -6.28 27.20
N HIS A 38 -1.06 -5.40 28.12
CA HIS A 38 -0.16 -4.59 28.96
C HIS A 38 0.92 -3.83 28.16
N VAL A 39 0.56 -3.36 26.96
CA VAL A 39 1.42 -2.49 26.17
C VAL A 39 1.69 -1.20 26.95
N LYS A 40 2.93 -1.01 27.39
CA LYS A 40 3.33 0.11 28.25
C LYS A 40 3.28 1.44 27.51
N GLU A 41 3.92 1.47 26.34
CA GLU A 41 4.09 2.66 25.52
C GLU A 41 4.09 2.29 24.04
N PHE A 42 3.74 3.26 23.20
CA PHE A 42 3.89 3.18 21.76
C PHE A 42 4.35 4.53 21.20
N THR A 43 5.12 4.51 20.13
CA THR A 43 5.43 5.72 19.34
C THR A 43 4.25 6.02 18.42
N PHE A 44 3.93 7.30 18.21
CA PHE A 44 2.92 7.71 17.24
C PHE A 44 3.54 8.64 16.20
N PHE A 45 3.46 8.26 14.94
CA PHE A 45 3.93 9.04 13.81
C PHE A 45 2.77 9.77 13.15
N GLU A 46 2.82 11.09 13.22
CA GLU A 46 1.85 11.99 12.60
C GLU A 46 2.13 12.15 11.09
N SER A 47 1.06 12.35 10.32
CA SER A 47 1.12 12.64 8.88
C SER A 47 0.70 14.08 8.63
N ALA A 48 1.03 14.60 7.45
CA ALA A 48 0.33 15.76 6.92
C ALA A 48 -1.19 15.49 6.86
N CYS A 49 -1.99 16.47 7.26
CA CYS A 49 -3.45 16.33 7.31
C CYS A 49 -4.14 16.52 5.94
N GLU A 50 -3.39 17.00 4.94
CA GLU A 50 -3.76 17.24 3.55
C GLU A 50 -2.66 16.70 2.62
N HIS A 51 -2.99 16.51 1.34
CA HIS A 51 -2.05 16.17 0.28
C HIS A 51 -1.15 14.96 0.54
N TYR A 52 -1.59 14.02 1.38
CA TYR A 52 -0.81 12.84 1.76
C TYR A 52 -1.09 11.65 0.85
N ARG A 53 -2.23 11.61 0.17
CA ARG A 53 -2.72 10.40 -0.51
C ARG A 53 -2.31 10.36 -1.99
N GLY A 54 -1.29 9.57 -2.28
CA GLY A 54 -0.76 9.35 -3.64
C GLY A 54 -1.58 8.38 -4.50
N ARG A 55 -2.52 7.62 -3.91
CA ARG A 55 -3.41 6.72 -4.67
C ARG A 55 -4.88 7.01 -4.41
N ALA A 56 -5.63 7.30 -5.47
CA ALA A 56 -7.06 7.59 -5.37
C ALA A 56 -7.86 6.97 -6.52
N GLU A 57 -9.10 6.59 -6.25
CA GLU A 57 -10.06 6.14 -7.25
C GLU A 57 -11.33 6.98 -7.07
N PHE A 58 -11.83 7.51 -8.17
CA PHE A 58 -13.06 8.27 -8.21
C PHE A 58 -14.00 7.65 -9.24
N ARG A 59 -15.25 7.41 -8.86
CA ARG A 59 -16.28 7.04 -9.84
C ARG A 59 -16.63 8.26 -10.67
N ILE A 60 -17.08 8.05 -11.90
CA ILE A 60 -17.62 9.11 -12.75
C ILE A 60 -19.14 9.01 -12.75
N TRP A 61 -19.79 10.07 -12.29
CA TRP A 61 -21.23 10.27 -12.36
C TRP A 61 -21.57 11.11 -13.58
N LYS A 62 -22.61 10.72 -14.33
CA LYS A 62 -22.99 11.37 -15.58
C LYS A 62 -24.38 12.00 -15.45
N GLU A 63 -24.49 13.28 -15.80
CA GLU A 63 -25.74 14.04 -15.84
C GLU A 63 -25.88 14.68 -17.23
N GLY A 64 -26.60 13.99 -18.12
CA GLY A 64 -26.68 14.39 -19.53
C GLY A 64 -25.31 14.28 -20.19
N GLU A 65 -24.77 15.40 -20.67
CA GLU A 65 -23.41 15.47 -21.24
C GLU A 65 -22.33 15.82 -20.21
N LYS A 66 -22.72 16.21 -19.00
CA LYS A 66 -21.77 16.56 -17.94
C LYS A 66 -21.32 15.33 -17.18
N ILE A 67 -20.05 15.35 -16.76
CA ILE A 67 -19.48 14.33 -15.89
C ILE A 67 -18.91 14.93 -14.62
N HIS A 68 -19.01 14.19 -13.52
CA HIS A 68 -18.55 14.57 -12.20
C HIS A 68 -17.74 13.43 -11.58
N TYR A 69 -16.66 13.75 -10.85
CA TYR A 69 -16.12 12.78 -9.91
C TYR A 69 -17.14 12.51 -8.82
N ALA A 70 -17.19 11.29 -8.32
CA ALA A 70 -18.15 10.87 -7.32
C ALA A 70 -17.55 9.91 -6.30
N MET A 71 -17.94 10.12 -5.05
CA MET A 71 -17.56 9.31 -3.89
C MET A 71 -18.80 8.76 -3.20
N GLY A 72 -18.63 7.71 -2.38
CA GLY A 72 -19.72 7.23 -1.52
C GLY A 72 -20.12 8.27 -0.49
N ALA A 73 -21.42 8.44 -0.26
CA ALA A 73 -21.96 9.28 0.81
C ALA A 73 -21.73 8.65 2.19
N MET A 74 -21.75 9.46 3.25
CA MET A 74 -21.69 9.01 4.65
C MET A 74 -22.80 8.00 4.99
N ASP A 75 -23.98 8.15 4.40
CA ASP A 75 -25.11 7.23 4.58
C ASP A 75 -24.95 5.88 3.85
N LYS A 76 -23.87 5.71 3.07
CA LYS A 76 -23.55 4.55 2.22
C LYS A 76 -24.62 4.18 1.19
N LYS A 77 -25.65 5.00 0.99
CA LYS A 77 -26.78 4.73 0.08
C LYS A 77 -26.63 5.46 -1.25
N ARG A 78 -25.90 6.57 -1.28
CA ARG A 78 -25.83 7.46 -2.45
C ARG A 78 -24.40 7.82 -2.83
N ALA A 79 -24.26 8.38 -4.02
CA ALA A 79 -23.03 9.05 -4.46
C ALA A 79 -23.09 10.54 -4.09
N VAL A 80 -21.92 11.13 -3.85
CA VAL A 80 -21.71 12.57 -3.69
C VAL A 80 -20.77 12.99 -4.81
N CYS A 81 -21.25 13.87 -5.68
CA CYS A 81 -20.41 14.49 -6.70
C CYS A 81 -19.44 15.47 -6.03
N ILE A 82 -18.16 15.37 -6.39
CA ILE A 82 -17.10 16.20 -5.85
C ILE A 82 -16.31 16.87 -6.97
N ASP A 83 -15.79 18.07 -6.70
CA ASP A 83 -14.91 18.83 -7.60
C ASP A 83 -13.45 18.89 -7.12
N ALA A 84 -13.23 18.74 -5.81
CA ALA A 84 -11.92 18.73 -5.17
C ALA A 84 -11.81 17.63 -4.11
N CYS A 85 -10.58 17.21 -3.79
CA CYS A 85 -10.33 16.24 -2.73
C CYS A 85 -9.00 16.54 -2.03
N PRO A 86 -8.97 17.45 -1.03
CA PRO A 86 -7.73 17.96 -0.43
C PRO A 86 -6.82 16.92 0.25
N LYS A 87 -7.30 15.69 0.47
CA LYS A 87 -6.46 14.59 0.98
C LYS A 87 -5.54 13.99 -0.08
N VAL A 88 -5.89 14.07 -1.37
CA VAL A 88 -5.03 13.56 -2.44
C VAL A 88 -3.85 14.48 -2.65
N GLU A 89 -2.72 13.91 -3.07
CA GLU A 89 -1.52 14.69 -3.37
C GLU A 89 -1.83 15.89 -4.29
N GLU A 90 -1.14 16.99 -4.07
CA GLU A 90 -1.37 18.28 -4.74
C GLU A 90 -1.42 18.15 -6.28
N ARG A 91 -0.58 17.28 -6.87
CA ARG A 91 -0.59 17.03 -8.31
C ARG A 91 -1.86 16.36 -8.80
N ILE A 92 -2.48 15.50 -7.99
CA ILE A 92 -3.77 14.89 -8.29
C ILE A 92 -4.85 15.95 -8.14
N ASP A 93 -4.89 16.65 -7.00
CA ASP A 93 -5.91 17.67 -6.70
C ASP A 93 -5.96 18.76 -7.79
N THR A 94 -4.79 19.22 -8.23
CA THR A 94 -4.64 20.22 -9.31
C THR A 94 -5.05 19.70 -10.69
N LEU A 95 -4.80 18.41 -10.96
CA LEU A 95 -5.11 17.80 -12.26
C LEU A 95 -6.60 17.48 -12.40
N MET A 96 -7.22 16.97 -11.34
CA MET A 96 -8.60 16.46 -11.33
C MET A 96 -9.58 17.33 -12.14
N PRO A 97 -9.78 18.63 -11.84
CA PRO A 97 -10.76 19.46 -12.55
C PRO A 97 -10.38 19.71 -14.01
N LYS A 98 -9.08 19.82 -14.33
CA LYS A 98 -8.58 20.06 -15.69
C LYS A 98 -8.78 18.82 -16.57
N LEU A 99 -8.45 17.65 -16.03
CA LEU A 99 -8.61 16.37 -16.70
C LEU A 99 -10.08 16.07 -17.00
N LEU A 100 -10.97 16.29 -16.02
CA LEU A 100 -12.39 16.04 -16.18
C LEU A 100 -12.98 16.90 -17.30
N LYS A 101 -12.62 18.20 -17.35
CA LYS A 101 -13.04 19.12 -18.42
C LYS A 101 -12.51 18.70 -19.80
N ALA A 102 -11.26 18.24 -19.88
CA ALA A 102 -10.68 17.75 -21.13
C ALA A 102 -11.39 16.48 -21.64
N ILE A 103 -11.73 15.55 -20.74
CA ILE A 103 -12.50 14.35 -21.06
C ILE A 103 -13.92 14.72 -21.51
N GLU A 104 -14.59 15.63 -20.78
CA GLU A 104 -15.96 16.06 -21.08
C GLU A 104 -16.10 16.67 -22.48
N GLY A 105 -15.07 17.38 -22.96
CA GLY A 105 -15.05 18.01 -24.29
C GLY A 105 -14.84 17.05 -25.47
N VAL A 106 -14.63 15.76 -25.23
CA VAL A 106 -14.31 14.78 -26.27
C VAL A 106 -15.17 13.52 -26.11
N ASP A 107 -16.13 13.31 -27.01
CA ASP A 107 -17.11 12.21 -26.94
C ASP A 107 -16.47 10.84 -26.75
N VAL A 108 -15.41 10.52 -27.50
CA VAL A 108 -14.74 9.22 -27.40
C VAL A 108 -14.09 8.99 -26.02
N LEU A 109 -13.70 10.05 -25.31
CA LEU A 109 -13.16 9.96 -23.95
C LEU A 109 -14.26 9.99 -22.87
N ARG A 110 -15.33 10.75 -23.11
CA ARG A 110 -16.47 10.94 -22.20
C ARG A 110 -17.41 9.73 -22.14
N GLU A 111 -17.68 9.12 -23.29
CA GLU A 111 -18.72 8.09 -23.37
C GLU A 111 -18.32 6.81 -22.61
N ARG A 112 -19.24 6.35 -21.74
CA ARG A 112 -19.11 5.09 -20.98
C ARG A 112 -17.88 5.04 -20.06
N ILE A 113 -17.23 6.16 -19.78
CA ILE A 113 -16.27 6.25 -18.69
C ILE A 113 -17.00 6.02 -17.37
N PHE A 114 -16.43 5.22 -16.48
CA PHE A 114 -17.07 4.85 -15.21
C PHE A 114 -16.24 5.24 -13.99
N ALA A 115 -14.92 5.27 -14.10
CA ALA A 115 -14.02 5.64 -13.02
C ALA A 115 -12.70 6.15 -13.57
N ILE A 116 -12.00 6.91 -12.74
CA ILE A 116 -10.63 7.35 -12.96
C ILE A 116 -9.83 7.01 -11.72
N GLU A 117 -8.75 6.25 -11.90
CA GLU A 117 -7.75 6.01 -10.86
C GLU A 117 -6.52 6.89 -11.08
N PHE A 118 -5.96 7.36 -9.98
CA PHE A 118 -4.74 8.15 -9.93
C PHE A 118 -3.70 7.42 -9.10
N LEU A 119 -2.50 7.30 -9.65
CA LEU A 119 -1.33 6.77 -8.98
C LEU A 119 -0.18 7.77 -9.11
N SER A 120 0.11 8.47 -8.03
CA SER A 120 1.18 9.45 -7.90
C SER A 120 2.44 8.82 -7.31
N SER A 121 3.58 9.38 -7.70
CA SER A 121 4.90 9.10 -7.14
C SER A 121 5.68 10.41 -7.01
N SER A 122 6.95 10.38 -6.63
CA SER A 122 7.82 11.55 -6.71
C SER A 122 8.02 12.00 -8.16
N GLU A 123 8.24 11.08 -9.09
CA GLU A 123 8.64 11.41 -10.47
C GLU A 123 7.44 11.52 -11.42
N HIS A 124 6.43 10.66 -11.26
CA HIS A 124 5.39 10.46 -12.25
C HIS A 124 3.97 10.60 -11.66
N LEU A 125 3.00 10.85 -12.54
CA LEU A 125 1.58 10.69 -12.28
C LEU A 125 0.98 9.80 -13.37
N LEU A 126 0.41 8.67 -12.96
CA LEU A 126 -0.24 7.71 -13.84
C LEU A 126 -1.75 7.73 -13.59
N VAL A 127 -2.51 7.88 -14.67
CA VAL A 127 -3.97 8.00 -14.67
C VAL A 127 -4.57 6.82 -15.44
N THR A 128 -5.41 6.05 -14.77
CA THR A 128 -6.13 4.95 -15.40
C THR A 128 -7.58 5.36 -15.66
N LEU A 129 -7.94 5.48 -16.93
CA LEU A 129 -9.29 5.78 -17.39
C LEU A 129 -10.05 4.47 -17.61
N ILE A 130 -11.14 4.25 -16.88
CA ILE A 130 -11.84 2.95 -16.88
C ILE A 130 -13.23 3.05 -17.52
N TYR A 131 -13.52 2.13 -18.44
CA TYR A 131 -14.65 2.21 -19.36
C TYR A 131 -15.52 0.95 -19.40
N HIS A 132 -16.81 1.16 -19.68
CA HIS A 132 -17.78 0.13 -20.09
C HIS A 132 -17.97 0.11 -21.62
N LYS A 133 -16.88 0.22 -22.37
CA LYS A 133 -16.83 0.07 -23.83
C LYS A 133 -15.45 -0.41 -24.29
N PRO A 134 -15.31 -0.99 -25.50
CA PRO A 134 -14.00 -1.23 -26.10
C PRO A 134 -13.20 0.06 -26.30
N LEU A 135 -11.88 -0.05 -26.30
CA LEU A 135 -10.96 1.06 -26.52
C LEU A 135 -10.28 0.90 -27.88
N ASP A 136 -10.68 1.74 -28.84
CA ASP A 136 -10.21 1.68 -30.22
C ASP A 136 -9.09 2.70 -30.52
N LYS A 137 -8.70 2.81 -31.79
CA LYS A 137 -7.67 3.75 -32.23
C LYS A 137 -8.09 5.22 -32.07
N ALA A 138 -9.39 5.52 -32.10
CA ALA A 138 -9.88 6.88 -31.90
C ALA A 138 -9.74 7.27 -30.42
N TRP A 139 -10.08 6.37 -29.51
CA TRP A 139 -9.80 6.55 -28.08
C TRP A 139 -8.31 6.75 -27.82
N GLU A 140 -7.45 5.90 -28.38
CA GLU A 140 -5.99 5.97 -28.20
C GLU A 140 -5.43 7.33 -28.65
N LYS A 141 -5.87 7.83 -29.81
CA LYS A 141 -5.45 9.13 -30.33
C LYS A 141 -5.81 10.28 -29.39
N GLU A 142 -7.03 10.30 -28.87
CA GLU A 142 -7.48 11.38 -27.98
C GLU A 142 -6.88 11.24 -26.57
N ALA A 143 -6.72 10.03 -26.06
CA ALA A 143 -6.09 9.77 -24.77
C ALA A 143 -4.60 10.13 -24.79
N LYS A 144 -3.92 9.96 -25.93
CA LYS A 144 -2.50 10.37 -26.10
C LYS A 144 -2.31 11.88 -25.94
N LYS A 145 -3.27 12.68 -26.41
CA LYS A 145 -3.25 14.14 -26.19
C LYS A 145 -3.33 14.49 -24.71
N LEU A 146 -4.05 13.71 -23.89
CA LEU A 146 -4.10 13.93 -22.44
C LEU A 146 -2.72 13.70 -21.80
N GLU A 147 -1.99 12.65 -22.21
CA GLU A 147 -0.61 12.41 -21.74
C GLU A 147 0.29 13.62 -22.02
N GLU A 148 0.24 14.14 -23.26
CA GLU A 148 1.09 15.26 -23.70
C GLU A 148 0.72 16.58 -23.02
N VAL A 149 -0.57 16.92 -22.98
CA VAL A 149 -1.06 18.19 -22.43
C VAL A 149 -0.83 18.28 -20.93
N PHE A 150 -1.00 17.17 -20.21
CA PHE A 150 -0.91 17.16 -18.74
C PHE A 150 0.42 16.63 -18.22
N ASN A 151 1.32 16.16 -19.09
CA ASN A 151 2.58 15.52 -18.73
C ASN A 151 2.37 14.37 -17.72
N ILE A 152 1.48 13.45 -18.08
CA ILE A 152 1.09 12.27 -17.29
C ILE A 152 1.21 11.01 -18.13
N PHE A 153 1.18 9.86 -17.48
CA PHE A 153 0.94 8.59 -18.15
C PHE A 153 -0.53 8.22 -18.10
N VAL A 154 -1.06 7.64 -19.18
CA VAL A 154 -2.44 7.22 -19.28
C VAL A 154 -2.54 5.74 -19.63
N ILE A 155 -3.37 5.03 -18.86
CA ILE A 155 -3.81 3.67 -19.18
C ILE A 155 -5.32 3.69 -19.42
N GLY A 156 -5.75 3.05 -20.50
CA GLY A 156 -7.14 2.73 -20.72
C GLY A 156 -7.46 1.34 -20.21
N ARG A 157 -8.50 1.21 -19.39
CA ARG A 157 -9.02 -0.10 -18.97
C ARG A 157 -10.47 -0.29 -19.40
N SER A 158 -10.78 -1.46 -19.91
CA SER A 158 -12.15 -1.93 -20.10
C SER A 158 -12.19 -3.44 -19.81
N ARG A 159 -13.36 -4.08 -19.90
CA ARG A 159 -13.50 -5.51 -19.63
C ARG A 159 -12.48 -6.34 -20.43
N GLY A 160 -11.50 -6.94 -19.74
CA GLY A 160 -10.44 -7.77 -20.32
C GLY A 160 -9.37 -7.02 -21.12
N ILE A 161 -9.39 -5.68 -21.15
CA ILE A 161 -8.46 -4.87 -21.95
C ILE A 161 -7.67 -3.95 -21.02
N LYS A 162 -6.34 -3.98 -21.14
CA LYS A 162 -5.41 -2.97 -20.61
C LYS A 162 -4.69 -2.34 -21.80
N LYS A 163 -5.02 -1.09 -22.10
CA LYS A 163 -4.42 -0.30 -23.18
C LYS A 163 -3.40 0.67 -22.58
N VAL A 164 -2.13 0.29 -22.67
CA VAL A 164 -1.01 1.12 -22.22
C VAL A 164 -0.64 2.07 -23.35
N LEU A 165 -0.54 3.38 -23.07
CA LEU A 165 -0.13 4.37 -24.07
C LEU A 165 1.39 4.52 -24.11
N SER A 166 1.99 5.08 -23.06
CA SER A 166 3.46 5.21 -22.95
C SER A 166 4.06 4.11 -22.09
N GLN A 167 3.57 3.97 -20.87
CA GLN A 167 4.06 2.98 -19.90
C GLN A 167 2.98 2.68 -18.86
N ASP A 168 3.17 1.58 -18.14
CA ASP A 168 2.22 1.11 -17.14
C ASP A 168 2.80 1.06 -15.72
N PHE A 169 3.86 1.82 -15.46
CA PHE A 169 4.50 1.93 -14.16
C PHE A 169 4.78 3.39 -13.79
N ILE A 170 5.02 3.61 -12.50
CA ILE A 170 5.56 4.85 -11.94
C ILE A 170 6.95 4.59 -11.34
N GLU A 171 7.75 5.64 -11.20
CA GLU A 171 9.02 5.60 -10.47
C GLU A 171 8.88 6.44 -9.20
N GLU A 172 9.21 5.85 -8.07
CA GLU A 172 9.28 6.51 -6.78
C GLU A 172 10.74 6.57 -6.31
N ARG A 173 11.13 7.68 -5.69
CA ARG A 173 12.44 7.92 -5.13
C ARG A 173 12.30 8.55 -3.75
N PHE A 174 13.04 8.00 -2.80
CA PHE A 174 13.16 8.58 -1.47
C PHE A 174 14.48 8.19 -0.85
N ALA A 175 14.93 8.97 0.14
CA ALA A 175 16.11 8.65 0.93
C ALA A 175 15.68 8.09 2.29
N LEU A 176 16.38 7.04 2.73
CA LEU A 176 16.37 6.60 4.13
C LEU A 176 17.81 6.63 4.61
N GLU A 177 18.05 7.32 5.72
CA GLU A 177 19.40 7.59 6.24
C GLU A 177 20.31 8.15 5.13
N ALA A 178 21.43 7.50 4.84
CA ALA A 178 22.38 7.91 3.81
C ALA A 178 22.16 7.24 2.43
N LYS A 179 21.13 6.39 2.27
CA LYS A 179 20.87 5.65 1.01
C LYS A 179 19.62 6.18 0.31
N SER A 180 19.75 6.44 -0.99
CA SER A 180 18.62 6.72 -1.87
C SER A 180 18.05 5.41 -2.40
N TYR A 181 16.73 5.27 -2.36
CA TYR A 181 16.00 4.15 -2.94
C TYR A 181 15.23 4.57 -4.19
N ARG A 182 15.15 3.68 -5.16
CA ARG A 182 14.36 3.83 -6.39
C ARG A 182 13.40 2.66 -6.55
N TYR A 183 12.12 2.95 -6.74
CA TYR A 183 11.07 1.95 -6.88
C TYR A 183 10.32 2.13 -8.18
N HIS A 184 10.39 1.12 -9.03
CA HIS A 184 9.51 0.86 -10.14
C HIS A 184 8.26 0.14 -9.64
N ILE A 185 7.08 0.75 -9.83
CA ILE A 185 5.79 0.19 -9.37
C ILE A 185 4.85 0.10 -10.57
N ILE A 186 4.54 -1.12 -11.01
CA ILE A 186 3.59 -1.36 -12.10
C ILE A 186 2.15 -1.16 -11.61
N GLU A 187 1.35 -0.51 -12.43
CA GLU A 187 -0.08 -0.29 -12.22
C GLU A 187 -0.84 -1.61 -11.97
N GLY A 188 -1.77 -1.54 -11.02
CA GLY A 188 -2.48 -2.71 -10.47
C GLY A 188 -1.76 -3.38 -9.29
N GLY A 189 -0.47 -3.12 -9.08
CA GLY A 189 0.22 -3.47 -7.84
C GLY A 189 -0.28 -2.63 -6.65
N PHE A 190 -0.28 -3.21 -5.45
CA PHE A 190 -0.54 -2.46 -4.23
C PHE A 190 0.67 -1.59 -3.90
N SER A 191 0.41 -0.34 -3.49
CA SER A 191 1.38 0.57 -2.92
C SER A 191 0.75 1.30 -1.75
N GLN A 192 1.57 1.66 -0.77
CA GLN A 192 1.11 2.39 0.40
C GLN A 192 0.54 3.75 -0.04
N PRO A 193 -0.73 4.08 0.29
CA PRO A 193 -1.35 5.30 -0.21
C PRO A 193 -0.72 6.59 0.29
N ASN A 194 -0.03 6.57 1.44
CA ASN A 194 0.67 7.71 2.00
C ASN A 194 2.18 7.47 1.93
N ARG A 195 2.83 8.09 0.94
CA ARG A 195 4.24 7.84 0.61
C ARG A 195 5.18 8.28 1.73
N THR A 196 4.92 9.43 2.33
CA THR A 196 5.74 9.92 3.46
C THR A 196 5.58 9.00 4.67
N MET A 197 4.36 8.55 4.98
CA MET A 197 4.15 7.63 6.10
C MET A 197 4.75 6.24 5.83
N ASN A 198 4.74 5.77 4.58
CA ASN A 198 5.43 4.57 4.18
C ASN A 198 6.94 4.63 4.43
N GLN A 199 7.58 5.76 4.09
CA GLN A 199 8.99 5.98 4.39
C GLN A 199 9.25 5.97 5.90
N THR A 200 8.36 6.60 6.68
CA THR A 200 8.43 6.56 8.15
C THR A 200 8.30 5.15 8.71
N MET A 201 7.39 4.33 8.18
CA MET A 201 7.26 2.92 8.59
C MET A 201 8.53 2.12 8.29
N ILE A 202 9.08 2.25 7.08
CA ILE A 202 10.32 1.56 6.71
C ILE A 202 11.46 2.02 7.62
N GLY A 203 11.61 3.34 7.82
CA GLY A 203 12.63 3.90 8.70
C GLY A 203 12.51 3.43 10.14
N TRP A 204 11.28 3.34 10.68
CA TRP A 204 11.04 2.80 12.01
C TRP A 204 11.43 1.33 12.11
N VAL A 205 11.10 0.48 11.12
CA VAL A 205 11.54 -0.92 11.13
C VAL A 205 13.07 -0.99 11.14
N LEU A 206 13.72 -0.26 10.23
CA LEU A 206 15.19 -0.27 10.10
C LEU A 206 15.92 0.24 11.35
N SER A 207 15.35 1.21 12.08
CA SER A 207 15.97 1.76 13.29
C SER A 207 15.99 0.79 14.46
N HIS A 208 15.20 -0.28 14.40
CA HIS A 208 15.16 -1.34 15.41
C HIS A 208 15.83 -2.63 14.93
N LEU A 209 16.53 -2.58 13.78
CA LEU A 209 17.28 -3.70 13.23
C LEU A 209 18.78 -3.38 13.23
N GLU A 210 19.55 -4.33 13.73
CA GLU A 210 21.00 -4.33 13.69
C GLU A 210 21.50 -5.19 12.50
N SER A 211 22.63 -5.87 12.64
CA SER A 211 23.03 -6.94 11.73
C SER A 211 22.41 -8.25 12.20
N CYS A 212 21.49 -8.78 11.40
CA CYS A 212 20.74 -9.99 11.70
C CYS A 212 21.17 -11.13 10.76
N GLU A 213 20.71 -12.37 11.03
CA GLU A 213 20.96 -13.51 10.14
C GLU A 213 20.10 -13.41 8.87
N ASP A 214 19.25 -14.40 8.57
CA ASP A 214 18.39 -14.34 7.39
C ASP A 214 16.97 -13.88 7.75
N LEU A 215 16.31 -13.25 6.78
CA LEU A 215 14.93 -12.77 6.87
C LEU A 215 14.01 -13.60 5.97
N LEU A 216 12.86 -13.98 6.50
CA LEU A 216 11.71 -14.39 5.69
C LEU A 216 10.67 -13.27 5.64
N GLU A 217 10.24 -12.86 4.46
CA GLU A 217 9.13 -11.92 4.28
C GLU A 217 7.93 -12.58 3.60
N LEU A 218 6.74 -12.39 4.19
CA LEU A 218 5.47 -12.80 3.61
C LEU A 218 4.73 -11.60 3.04
N TYR A 219 4.17 -11.75 1.85
CA TYR A 219 3.39 -10.71 1.15
C TYR A 219 4.23 -9.48 0.78
N CYS A 220 5.43 -9.70 0.22
CA CYS A 220 6.42 -8.63 0.02
C CYS A 220 6.01 -7.58 -1.02
N GLY A 221 4.94 -7.80 -1.80
CA GLY A 221 4.52 -6.90 -2.84
C GLY A 221 5.65 -6.64 -3.85
N TYR A 222 5.93 -5.37 -4.10
CA TYR A 222 7.03 -4.95 -4.99
C TYR A 222 8.38 -4.81 -4.26
N GLY A 223 8.51 -5.40 -3.06
CA GLY A 223 9.72 -5.35 -2.24
C GLY A 223 9.83 -4.10 -1.37
N ASN A 224 8.69 -3.53 -0.94
CA ASN A 224 8.62 -2.24 -0.26
C ASN A 224 9.48 -2.18 1.03
N PHE A 225 9.31 -3.18 1.91
CA PHE A 225 10.17 -3.30 3.11
C PHE A 225 11.37 -4.21 2.84
N THR A 226 11.24 -5.19 1.94
CA THR A 226 12.29 -6.15 1.59
C THR A 226 13.59 -5.48 1.18
N LEU A 227 13.52 -4.51 0.27
CA LEU A 227 14.71 -3.89 -0.31
C LEU A 227 15.53 -3.11 0.73
N PRO A 228 14.91 -2.25 1.57
CA PRO A 228 15.66 -1.53 2.57
C PRO A 228 16.13 -2.44 3.70
N MET A 229 15.32 -3.42 4.10
CA MET A 229 15.71 -4.42 5.10
C MET A 229 16.88 -5.28 4.65
N ALA A 230 17.03 -5.56 3.36
CA ALA A 230 18.11 -6.41 2.86
C ALA A 230 19.53 -5.95 3.23
N GLY A 231 19.74 -4.66 3.55
CA GLY A 231 21.01 -4.17 4.10
C GLY A 231 21.29 -4.53 5.55
N LYS A 232 20.32 -5.10 6.27
CA LYS A 232 20.40 -5.51 7.68
C LYS A 232 20.49 -7.03 7.86
N PHE A 233 20.32 -7.81 6.80
CA PHE A 233 20.28 -9.28 6.82
C PHE A 233 21.32 -9.89 5.87
N ASN A 234 21.78 -11.10 6.17
CA ASN A 234 22.71 -11.85 5.32
C ASN A 234 22.03 -12.26 4.01
N LYS A 235 20.89 -12.96 4.11
CA LYS A 235 20.01 -13.29 2.98
C LYS A 235 18.57 -12.93 3.30
N VAL A 236 17.80 -12.63 2.27
CA VAL A 236 16.36 -12.42 2.38
C VAL A 236 15.63 -13.38 1.45
N LEU A 237 14.65 -14.11 1.98
CA LEU A 237 13.67 -14.85 1.20
C LEU A 237 12.34 -14.10 1.28
N ALA A 238 11.79 -13.67 0.15
CA ALA A 238 10.56 -12.87 0.13
C ALA A 238 9.50 -13.52 -0.76
N THR A 239 8.26 -13.60 -0.27
CA THR A 239 7.16 -14.30 -0.97
C THR A 239 6.03 -13.37 -1.40
N GLU A 240 5.53 -13.56 -2.61
CA GLU A 240 4.40 -12.79 -3.17
C GLU A 240 3.70 -13.60 -4.27
N ILE A 241 2.37 -13.54 -4.35
CA ILE A 241 1.59 -14.29 -5.35
C ILE A 241 1.44 -13.52 -6.68
N SER A 242 1.46 -12.19 -6.63
CA SER A 242 1.28 -11.29 -7.76
C SER A 242 2.50 -11.27 -8.67
N LYS A 243 2.32 -11.74 -9.91
CA LYS A 243 3.35 -11.66 -10.96
C LYS A 243 3.80 -10.22 -11.23
N THR A 244 2.87 -9.28 -11.22
CA THR A 244 3.13 -7.85 -11.44
C THR A 244 3.99 -7.26 -10.32
N SER A 245 3.72 -7.65 -9.09
CA SER A 245 4.48 -7.20 -7.92
C SER A 245 5.90 -7.78 -7.94
N ILE A 246 6.06 -9.09 -8.24
CA ILE A 246 7.38 -9.72 -8.41
C ILE A 246 8.20 -9.07 -9.53
N ALA A 247 7.58 -8.76 -10.67
CA ALA A 247 8.28 -8.07 -11.77
C ALA A 247 8.80 -6.70 -11.32
N SER A 248 8.02 -5.98 -10.52
CA SER A 248 8.45 -4.72 -9.89
C SER A 248 9.59 -4.96 -8.89
N ALA A 249 9.48 -5.96 -8.01
CA ALA A 249 10.48 -6.26 -6.99
C ALA A 249 11.85 -6.63 -7.57
N LEU A 250 11.88 -7.44 -8.63
CA LEU A 250 13.10 -7.77 -9.37
C LEU A 250 13.71 -6.51 -9.99
N LYS A 251 12.89 -5.66 -10.64
CA LYS A 251 13.38 -4.41 -11.20
C LYS A 251 13.93 -3.48 -10.13
N ASN A 252 13.31 -3.45 -8.95
CA ASN A 252 13.75 -2.65 -7.83
C ASN A 252 15.11 -3.13 -7.31
N CYS A 253 15.37 -4.44 -7.27
CA CYS A 253 16.68 -4.95 -6.88
C CYS A 253 17.79 -4.46 -7.82
N GLU A 254 17.54 -4.48 -9.14
CA GLU A 254 18.45 -3.90 -10.14
C GLU A 254 18.67 -2.40 -9.92
N LEU A 255 17.61 -1.64 -9.62
CA LEU A 255 17.68 -0.18 -9.46
C LEU A 255 18.42 0.27 -8.20
N ASN A 256 18.61 -0.64 -7.22
CA ASN A 256 19.19 -0.33 -5.91
C ASN A 256 20.45 -1.15 -5.59
N ASP A 257 20.97 -1.88 -6.60
CA ASP A 257 22.14 -2.76 -6.49
C ASP A 257 22.03 -3.75 -5.32
N VAL A 258 20.86 -4.38 -5.15
CA VAL A 258 20.61 -5.37 -4.09
C VAL A 258 20.58 -6.77 -4.69
N SER A 259 21.45 -7.66 -4.20
CA SER A 259 21.64 -9.01 -4.76
C SER A 259 21.40 -10.15 -3.77
N ASN A 260 21.16 -9.88 -2.49
CA ASN A 260 20.96 -10.89 -1.45
C ASN A 260 19.48 -11.23 -1.19
N ILE A 261 18.57 -10.82 -2.07
CA ILE A 261 17.14 -11.14 -1.99
C ILE A 261 16.79 -12.23 -3.00
N THR A 262 16.13 -13.29 -2.53
CA THR A 262 15.47 -14.27 -3.39
C THR A 262 13.97 -14.11 -3.29
N PHE A 263 13.31 -13.91 -4.43
CA PHE A 263 11.85 -13.84 -4.49
C PHE A 263 11.24 -15.17 -4.90
N LEU A 264 10.18 -15.56 -4.20
CA LEU A 264 9.39 -16.74 -4.50
C LEU A 264 7.94 -16.38 -4.76
N ARG A 265 7.42 -16.88 -5.88
CA ARG A 265 5.99 -16.72 -6.18
C ARG A 265 5.16 -17.77 -5.46
N LEU A 266 5.04 -17.70 -4.14
CA LEU A 266 4.27 -18.64 -3.30
C LEU A 266 3.33 -17.88 -2.35
N SER A 267 2.22 -18.50 -1.97
CA SER A 267 1.45 -18.04 -0.80
C SER A 267 2.13 -18.45 0.51
N ALA A 268 1.74 -17.82 1.62
CA ALA A 268 2.21 -18.23 2.96
C ALA A 268 1.89 -19.71 3.28
N GLU A 269 0.71 -20.19 2.87
CA GLU A 269 0.32 -21.60 3.03
C GLU A 269 1.21 -22.54 2.21
N GLU A 270 1.48 -22.20 0.94
CA GLU A 270 2.36 -23.00 0.08
C GLU A 270 3.79 -23.04 0.62
N LEU A 271 4.30 -21.90 1.11
CA LEU A 271 5.64 -21.83 1.72
C LEU A 271 5.70 -22.66 3.01
N THR A 272 4.69 -22.56 3.88
CA THR A 272 4.62 -23.33 5.12
C THR A 272 4.68 -24.84 4.82
N SER A 273 3.90 -25.29 3.83
CA SER A 273 3.90 -26.70 3.40
C SER A 273 5.25 -27.14 2.83
N ALA A 274 5.94 -26.24 2.12
CA ALA A 274 7.28 -26.51 1.61
C ALA A 274 8.33 -26.63 2.73
N LEU A 275 8.31 -25.72 3.72
CA LEU A 275 9.21 -25.74 4.87
C LEU A 275 8.97 -26.94 5.80
N ASN A 276 7.72 -27.38 5.92
CA ASN A 276 7.38 -28.62 6.64
C ASN A 276 7.71 -29.89 5.86
N LYS A 277 8.23 -29.78 4.62
CA LYS A 277 8.51 -30.91 3.72
C LYS A 277 7.28 -31.77 3.42
N GLU A 278 6.08 -31.20 3.51
CA GLU A 278 4.82 -31.86 3.20
C GLU A 278 4.61 -31.97 1.68
N ARG A 279 5.09 -30.98 0.92
CA ARG A 279 4.95 -30.91 -0.53
C ARG A 279 6.16 -30.25 -1.20
N THR A 280 6.62 -30.86 -2.28
CA THR A 280 7.64 -30.28 -3.16
C THR A 280 6.99 -29.37 -4.22
N PHE A 281 7.56 -28.19 -4.44
CA PHE A 281 7.09 -27.26 -5.47
C PHE A 281 8.17 -27.04 -6.53
N ASN A 282 7.81 -27.15 -7.81
CA ASN A 282 8.74 -26.87 -8.93
C ASN A 282 9.34 -25.46 -8.87
N ARG A 283 8.61 -24.50 -8.29
CA ARG A 283 9.07 -23.11 -8.07
C ARG A 283 10.23 -23.01 -7.07
N LEU A 284 10.49 -24.06 -6.28
CA LEU A 284 11.60 -24.20 -5.35
C LEU A 284 12.72 -25.10 -5.89
N ALA A 285 12.64 -25.55 -7.15
CA ALA A 285 13.65 -26.45 -7.70
C ALA A 285 15.04 -25.78 -7.71
N GLY A 286 16.03 -26.46 -7.15
CA GLY A 286 17.39 -25.94 -7.01
C GLY A 286 17.62 -25.03 -5.81
N MET A 287 16.60 -24.81 -4.97
CA MET A 287 16.73 -24.10 -3.70
C MET A 287 16.62 -25.09 -2.55
N ASN A 288 17.57 -25.04 -1.63
CA ASN A 288 17.45 -25.71 -0.34
C ASN A 288 17.07 -24.66 0.72
N LEU A 289 15.84 -24.76 1.24
CA LEU A 289 15.36 -23.85 2.29
C LEU A 289 16.12 -24.04 3.60
N ASP A 290 16.74 -25.21 3.80
CA ASP A 290 17.58 -25.50 4.98
C ASP A 290 18.92 -24.72 4.94
N ASP A 291 19.27 -24.06 3.82
CA ASP A 291 20.47 -23.20 3.69
C ASP A 291 20.27 -21.78 4.25
N TYR A 292 19.06 -21.50 4.77
CA TYR A 292 18.70 -20.22 5.38
C TYR A 292 18.66 -20.35 6.90
N ALA A 293 19.32 -19.42 7.59
CA ALA A 293 19.28 -19.26 9.04
C ALA A 293 18.29 -18.13 9.39
N PHE A 294 17.00 -18.43 9.28
CA PHE A 294 15.96 -17.41 9.50
C PHE A 294 15.85 -17.02 10.98
N SER A 295 16.44 -15.88 11.32
CA SER A 295 16.31 -15.27 12.66
C SER A 295 15.04 -14.42 12.79
N HIS A 296 14.52 -13.91 11.66
CA HIS A 296 13.38 -13.00 11.62
C HIS A 296 12.35 -13.41 10.58
N VAL A 297 11.09 -13.11 10.87
CA VAL A 297 9.99 -13.09 9.89
C VAL A 297 9.31 -11.72 9.86
N PHE A 298 9.10 -11.18 8.67
CA PHE A 298 8.32 -9.96 8.44
C PHE A 298 6.96 -10.31 7.82
N VAL A 299 5.89 -9.70 8.34
CA VAL A 299 4.54 -9.84 7.81
C VAL A 299 3.81 -8.49 7.73
N ASP A 300 3.18 -8.24 6.58
CA ASP A 300 2.21 -7.16 6.35
C ASP A 300 0.92 -7.76 5.74
N PRO A 301 0.09 -8.46 6.55
CA PRO A 301 -1.06 -9.19 6.05
C PRO A 301 -2.21 -8.28 5.62
N PRO A 302 -3.19 -8.81 4.86
CA PRO A 302 -4.41 -8.09 4.54
C PRO A 302 -5.21 -7.69 5.81
N ARG A 303 -6.22 -6.84 5.63
CA ARG A 303 -7.11 -6.34 6.72
C ARG A 303 -7.73 -7.41 7.62
N SER A 304 -7.81 -8.66 7.18
CA SER A 304 -8.31 -9.80 7.95
C SER A 304 -7.31 -10.31 9.01
N GLY A 305 -6.07 -9.82 9.00
CA GLY A 305 -4.95 -10.35 9.79
C GLY A 305 -4.44 -11.68 9.23
N MET A 306 -3.67 -12.39 10.05
CA MET A 306 -3.17 -13.73 9.73
C MET A 306 -4.27 -14.78 9.93
N ASP A 307 -4.27 -15.83 9.11
CA ASP A 307 -5.02 -17.05 9.43
C ASP A 307 -4.27 -17.91 10.47
N GLU A 308 -4.96 -18.88 11.08
CA GLU A 308 -4.42 -19.71 12.15
C GLU A 308 -3.15 -20.48 11.74
N LYS A 309 -3.09 -21.01 10.51
CA LYS A 309 -1.92 -21.78 10.04
C LYS A 309 -0.72 -20.86 9.85
N SER A 310 -0.94 -19.71 9.23
CA SER A 310 0.10 -18.70 9.00
C SER A 310 0.61 -18.12 10.33
N LEU A 311 -0.28 -17.90 11.31
CA LEU A 311 0.08 -17.45 12.66
C LEU A 311 0.92 -18.50 13.43
N ALA A 312 0.51 -19.78 13.35
CA ALA A 312 1.26 -20.89 13.93
C ALA A 312 2.64 -21.08 13.25
N PHE A 313 2.73 -20.78 11.95
CA PHE A 313 3.97 -20.83 11.20
C PHE A 313 4.95 -19.73 11.65
N ILE A 314 4.52 -18.47 11.73
CA ILE A 314 5.39 -17.36 12.15
C ILE A 314 5.78 -17.44 13.63
N SER A 315 5.00 -18.12 14.47
CA SER A 315 5.32 -18.37 15.88
C SER A 315 6.60 -19.20 16.11
N ARG A 316 7.21 -19.74 15.05
CA ARG A 316 8.43 -20.56 15.12
C ARG A 316 9.73 -19.76 15.09
N PHE A 317 9.68 -18.53 14.59
CA PHE A 317 10.86 -17.68 14.42
C PHE A 317 11.31 -17.09 15.76
N GLU A 318 12.52 -16.56 15.85
CA GLU A 318 12.96 -15.91 17.09
C GLU A 318 12.38 -14.49 17.19
N ASN A 319 12.31 -13.79 16.06
CA ASN A 319 11.86 -12.41 15.99
C ASN A 319 10.76 -12.26 14.92
N ILE A 320 9.70 -11.51 15.25
CA ILE A 320 8.60 -11.22 14.33
C ILE A 320 8.46 -9.71 14.18
N ILE A 321 8.49 -9.22 12.95
CA ILE A 321 8.14 -7.85 12.59
C ILE A 321 6.75 -7.89 11.94
N TYR A 322 5.77 -7.26 12.56
CA TYR A 322 4.37 -7.31 12.11
C TYR A 322 3.88 -5.88 11.87
N ILE A 323 3.62 -5.54 10.61
CA ILE A 323 2.90 -4.33 10.19
C ILE A 323 1.44 -4.69 9.95
N SER A 324 0.50 -3.87 10.44
CA SER A 324 -0.93 -4.12 10.29
C SER A 324 -1.70 -2.85 9.99
N CYS A 325 -2.59 -2.93 9.01
CA CYS A 325 -3.56 -1.87 8.72
C CYS A 325 -4.88 -1.99 9.51
N ASN A 326 -4.98 -2.98 10.41
CA ASN A 326 -6.15 -3.20 11.25
C ASN A 326 -5.76 -3.59 12.69
N PRO A 327 -5.80 -2.62 13.63
CA PRO A 327 -5.43 -2.85 15.03
C PRO A 327 -6.25 -3.94 15.73
N GLN A 328 -7.49 -4.19 15.31
CA GLN A 328 -8.35 -5.21 15.91
C GLN A 328 -7.85 -6.63 15.62
N THR A 329 -7.49 -6.90 14.36
CA THR A 329 -6.92 -8.21 13.98
C THR A 329 -5.50 -8.36 14.49
N LEU A 330 -4.73 -7.26 14.59
CA LEU A 330 -3.42 -7.29 15.24
C LEU A 330 -3.55 -7.69 16.72
N LYS A 331 -4.48 -7.10 17.49
CA LYS A 331 -4.74 -7.50 18.88
C LYS A 331 -5.02 -8.99 19.00
N ARG A 332 -5.94 -9.52 18.17
CA ARG A 332 -6.29 -10.95 18.14
C ARG A 332 -5.04 -11.82 17.92
N ASP A 333 -4.20 -11.45 16.96
CA ASP A 333 -2.99 -12.22 16.65
C ASP A 333 -1.96 -12.11 17.80
N LEU A 334 -1.84 -10.93 18.43
CA LEU A 334 -0.96 -10.72 19.59
C LEU A 334 -1.42 -11.46 20.85
N GLU A 335 -2.72 -11.70 21.06
CA GLU A 335 -3.21 -12.55 22.15
C GLU A 335 -2.66 -13.98 22.09
N VAL A 336 -2.35 -14.46 20.87
CA VAL A 336 -1.71 -15.76 20.66
C VAL A 336 -0.19 -15.63 20.77
N LEU A 337 0.41 -14.65 20.07
CA LEU A 337 1.86 -14.50 20.01
C LEU A 337 2.46 -14.15 21.38
N CYS A 338 1.84 -13.26 22.16
CA CYS A 338 2.35 -12.84 23.46
C CYS A 338 2.36 -13.95 24.54
N GLN A 339 1.91 -15.17 24.22
CA GLN A 339 2.11 -16.34 25.08
C GLN A 339 3.57 -16.82 25.09
N ASN A 340 4.32 -16.53 24.02
CA ASN A 340 5.71 -16.95 23.86
C ASN A 340 6.65 -15.80 23.45
N TYR A 341 6.11 -14.58 23.33
CA TYR A 341 6.83 -13.42 22.84
C TYR A 341 6.60 -12.20 23.73
N THR A 342 7.58 -11.31 23.75
CA THR A 342 7.50 -9.98 24.34
C THR A 342 7.40 -8.94 23.21
N ILE A 343 6.52 -7.96 23.38
CA ILE A 343 6.49 -6.77 22.52
C ILE A 343 7.65 -5.87 22.91
N GLU A 344 8.70 -5.84 22.09
CA GLU A 344 9.88 -4.99 22.27
C GLU A 344 9.56 -3.54 21.85
N HIS A 345 8.91 -3.39 20.69
CA HIS A 345 8.57 -2.10 20.13
C HIS A 345 7.15 -2.09 19.55
N PHE A 346 6.47 -0.96 19.73
CA PHE A 346 5.14 -0.71 19.17
C PHE A 346 5.10 0.72 18.63
N ALA A 347 4.82 0.87 17.34
CA ALA A 347 4.50 2.14 16.72
C ALA A 347 3.10 2.17 16.08
N LEU A 348 2.55 3.38 16.02
CA LEU A 348 1.34 3.73 15.31
C LEU A 348 1.69 4.73 14.21
N PHE A 349 1.13 4.51 13.03
CA PHE A 349 1.39 5.30 11.84
C PHE A 349 0.08 5.86 11.31
N ASP A 350 -0.06 7.18 11.33
CA ASP A 350 -1.27 7.83 10.82
C ASP A 350 -1.25 7.91 9.29
N GLN A 351 -1.27 6.76 8.61
CA GLN A 351 -1.32 6.66 7.15
C GLN A 351 -2.65 7.23 6.58
N PHE A 352 -3.72 7.27 7.39
CA PHE A 352 -5.04 7.75 6.97
C PHE A 352 -5.62 8.86 7.87
N PRO A 353 -5.05 10.08 7.86
CA PRO A 353 -5.62 11.24 8.53
C PRO A 353 -7.06 11.51 8.11
N ASN A 354 -7.87 12.02 9.03
CA ASN A 354 -9.31 12.28 8.89
C ASN A 354 -10.19 11.02 8.83
N THR A 355 -9.65 9.84 9.13
CA THR A 355 -10.39 8.57 9.20
C THR A 355 -10.09 7.83 10.50
N GLU A 356 -10.92 6.86 10.89
CA GLU A 356 -10.64 5.96 12.04
C GLU A 356 -9.49 4.97 11.77
N HIS A 357 -9.07 4.81 10.50
CA HIS A 357 -8.01 3.86 10.18
C HIS A 357 -6.68 4.33 10.76
N LEU A 358 -5.92 3.35 11.25
CA LEU A 358 -4.60 3.55 11.81
C LEU A 358 -3.77 2.32 11.51
N GLU A 359 -2.52 2.52 11.14
CA GLU A 359 -1.59 1.43 10.96
C GLU A 359 -0.75 1.25 12.21
N SER A 360 -0.32 0.02 12.43
CA SER A 360 0.38 -0.40 13.63
C SER A 360 1.55 -1.27 13.23
N GLY A 361 2.71 -1.02 13.84
CA GLY A 361 3.88 -1.88 13.71
C GLY A 361 4.27 -2.40 15.08
N VAL A 362 4.56 -3.69 15.17
CA VAL A 362 5.11 -4.31 16.38
C VAL A 362 6.32 -5.17 16.04
N ILE A 363 7.31 -5.13 16.92
CA ILE A 363 8.47 -6.03 16.88
C ILE A 363 8.38 -6.90 18.12
N LEU A 364 8.33 -8.20 17.89
CA LEU A 364 8.16 -9.23 18.90
C LEU A 364 9.45 -10.05 18.99
N LYS A 365 9.89 -10.32 20.22
CA LYS A 365 11.01 -11.20 20.50
C LYS A 365 10.55 -12.38 21.34
N ARG A 366 10.95 -13.59 20.96
CA ARG A 366 10.60 -14.81 21.70
C ARG A 366 11.26 -14.80 23.10
N HIS A 367 10.57 -15.36 24.09
CA HIS A 367 11.08 -15.50 25.46
C HIS A 367 12.36 -16.34 25.56
#